data_AF-A0A1X9NPT1-F1
#
_entry.id   AF-A0A1X9NPT1-F1
#
_cell.length_a   1.000
_cell.length_b   1.000
_cell.length_c   1.000
_cell.angle_alpha   90.00
_cell.angle_beta   90.00
_cell.angle_gamma   90.00
#
_symmetry.space_group_name_H-M   'P 1'
#
loop_
_entity.id
_entity.type
_entity.pdbx_description
1 polymer ?
#
loop_
_entity_poly.entity_id
_entity_poly.type
_entity_poly.pdbx_seq_one_letter_code
_entity_poly.pdbx_strand_id
1 'polypeptide(L)'
;MSDIHIDDFYKDVALTFLRLYNSFPRKTILYTEDICGEDEPDEFGLHSERFTAGFSTMVWLGEQGYLKYDAPIKQEALDQAVLTERGFLLLSSRSALNFGDPVIGETKASDIPSSVMEQSKTNINQLRKAIKSQSSIMISQAVRYMLDAN
;
A
#
# COMPACT_ATOMS: atom_id res chain seq x y z
N MET A 1 20.77 9.65 10.08
CA MET A 1 20.47 8.27 9.66
C MET A 1 18.98 8.24 9.41
N SER A 2 18.56 7.93 8.17
CA SER A 2 17.15 7.63 7.90
C SER A 2 16.82 6.33 8.62
N ASP A 3 15.72 6.34 9.36
CA ASP A 3 15.18 5.17 10.02
C ASP A 3 14.66 4.19 8.95
N ILE A 4 15.55 3.37 8.39
CA ILE A 4 15.27 2.45 7.27
C ILE A 4 14.02 1.59 7.52
N HIS A 5 13.80 1.18 8.77
CA HIS A 5 12.63 0.42 9.17
C HIS A 5 11.29 1.19 8.96
N ILE A 6 11.30 2.53 9.00
CA ILE A 6 10.10 3.35 8.77
C ILE A 6 9.83 3.46 7.27
N ASP A 7 10.88 3.60 6.45
CA ASP A 7 10.71 3.60 5.00
C ASP A 7 10.18 2.25 4.50
N ASP A 8 10.63 1.15 5.09
CA ASP A 8 10.12 -0.19 4.78
C ASP A 8 8.68 -0.38 5.26
N PHE A 9 8.32 0.12 6.46
CA PHE A 9 6.93 0.17 6.90
C PHE A 9 6.03 0.92 5.90
N TYR A 10 6.45 2.10 5.41
CA TYR A 10 5.66 2.83 4.43
C TYR A 10 5.51 2.07 3.10
N LYS A 11 6.55 1.37 2.64
CA LYS A 11 6.44 0.49 1.46
C LYS A 11 5.45 -0.65 1.70
N ASP A 12 5.51 -1.28 2.86
CA ASP A 12 4.63 -2.41 3.21
C ASP A 12 3.17 -1.98 3.27
N VAL A 13 2.89 -0.81 3.86
CA VAL A 13 1.55 -0.21 3.85
C VAL A 13 1.10 0.07 2.42
N ALA A 14 1.96 0.68 1.60
CA ALA A 14 1.63 1.04 0.22
C ALA A 14 1.27 -0.19 -0.62
N LEU A 15 2.06 -1.26 -0.53
CA LEU A 15 1.83 -2.50 -1.26
C LEU A 15 0.59 -3.25 -0.74
N THR A 16 0.37 -3.26 0.57
CA THR A 16 -0.83 -3.86 1.18
C THR A 16 -2.10 -3.17 0.68
N PHE A 17 -2.13 -1.85 0.73
CA PHE A 17 -3.26 -1.06 0.22
C PHE A 17 -3.48 -1.28 -1.26
N LEU A 18 -2.42 -1.28 -2.08
CA LEU A 18 -2.55 -1.50 -3.51
C LEU A 18 -3.13 -2.88 -3.83
N ARG A 19 -2.64 -3.93 -3.16
CA ARG A 19 -3.12 -5.31 -3.37
C ARG A 19 -4.59 -5.45 -2.98
N LEU A 20 -4.96 -5.00 -1.79
CA LEU A 20 -6.35 -5.12 -1.30
C LEU A 20 -7.32 -4.25 -2.11
N TYR A 21 -6.90 -3.07 -2.58
CA TYR A 21 -7.73 -2.25 -3.46
C TYR A 21 -8.01 -2.95 -4.81
N ASN A 22 -7.02 -3.66 -5.37
CA ASN A 22 -7.18 -4.38 -6.63
C ASN A 22 -8.06 -5.64 -6.50
N SER A 23 -8.18 -6.23 -5.30
CA SER A 23 -9.02 -7.41 -5.04
C SER A 23 -10.42 -7.06 -4.50
N PHE A 24 -10.60 -5.87 -3.94
CA PHE A 24 -11.88 -5.42 -3.36
C PHE A 24 -13.04 -5.52 -4.38
N PRO A 25 -14.24 -5.98 -3.98
CA PRO A 25 -14.67 -6.33 -2.62
C PRO A 25 -14.44 -7.80 -2.25
N ARG A 26 -13.68 -8.57 -3.04
CA ARG A 26 -13.41 -9.98 -2.75
C ARG A 26 -12.43 -10.11 -1.60
N LYS A 27 -12.69 -11.08 -0.72
CA LYS A 27 -11.71 -11.56 0.25
C LYS A 27 -10.60 -12.31 -0.48
N THR A 28 -9.36 -12.13 -0.05
CA THR A 28 -8.18 -12.80 -0.60
C THR A 28 -7.26 -13.26 0.51
N ILE A 29 -6.39 -14.23 0.23
CA ILE A 29 -5.21 -14.44 1.05
C ILE A 29 -4.22 -13.31 0.72
N LEU A 30 -3.67 -12.67 1.74
CA LEU A 30 -2.65 -11.63 1.61
C LEU A 30 -1.32 -12.17 2.16
N TYR A 31 -0.42 -12.54 1.25
CA TYR A 31 0.87 -13.13 1.61
C TYR A 31 1.88 -12.07 2.04
N THR A 32 2.71 -12.40 3.03
CA THR A 32 3.78 -11.53 3.53
C THR A 32 4.86 -11.32 2.46
N GLU A 33 5.25 -12.38 1.74
CA GLU A 33 6.26 -12.32 0.67
C GLU A 33 5.92 -11.34 -0.45
N ASP A 34 4.62 -11.21 -0.71
CA ASP A 34 4.01 -10.35 -1.70
C ASP A 34 4.11 -8.86 -1.34
N ILE A 35 4.41 -8.56 -0.08
CA ILE A 35 4.52 -7.22 0.51
C ILE A 35 5.99 -6.86 0.76
N CYS A 36 6.74 -7.71 1.45
CA CYS A 36 8.10 -7.39 1.87
C CYS A 36 9.21 -8.07 1.05
N GLY A 37 8.87 -8.97 0.13
CA GLY A 37 9.82 -9.84 -0.58
C GLY A 37 9.96 -11.22 0.06
N GLU A 38 10.68 -12.10 -0.62
CA GLU A 38 10.95 -13.48 -0.18
C GLU A 38 11.55 -13.51 1.24
N ASP A 39 11.22 -14.55 2.00
CA ASP A 39 11.82 -14.75 3.32
C ASP A 39 13.21 -15.36 3.23
N GLU A 40 14.09 -14.91 4.12
CA GLU A 40 15.44 -15.45 4.31
C GLU A 40 15.56 -15.95 5.76
N PRO A 41 15.06 -17.16 6.06
CA PRO A 41 15.07 -17.67 7.42
C PRO A 41 16.49 -18.01 7.87
N ASP A 42 16.72 -17.93 9.18
CA ASP A 42 18.01 -18.26 9.78
C ASP A 42 18.30 -19.77 9.82
N GLU A 43 19.45 -20.15 10.40
CA GLU A 43 19.88 -21.56 10.54
C GLU A 43 18.91 -22.43 11.36
N PHE A 44 17.99 -21.82 12.10
CA PHE A 44 16.96 -22.49 12.90
C PHE A 44 15.57 -22.45 12.24
N GLY A 45 15.47 -21.86 11.05
CA GLY A 45 14.21 -21.71 10.32
C GLY A 45 13.34 -20.56 10.82
N LEU A 46 13.88 -19.61 11.59
CA LEU A 46 13.14 -18.42 12.03
C LEU A 46 13.09 -17.39 10.92
N HIS A 47 11.90 -16.83 10.69
CA HIS A 47 11.70 -15.75 9.71
C HIS A 47 12.62 -14.56 9.99
N SER A 48 13.08 -13.93 8.92
CA SER A 48 13.90 -12.71 9.02
C SER A 48 13.15 -11.58 9.74
N GLU A 49 13.88 -10.63 10.32
CA GLU A 49 13.28 -9.42 10.92
C GLU A 49 12.45 -8.64 9.88
N ARG A 50 12.94 -8.58 8.63
CA ARG A 50 12.26 -7.89 7.52
C ARG A 50 10.92 -8.54 7.18
N PHE A 51 10.88 -9.86 7.09
CA PHE A 51 9.67 -10.62 6.81
C PHE A 51 8.66 -10.49 7.95
N THR A 52 9.14 -10.60 9.19
CA THR A 52 8.33 -10.41 10.40
C THR A 52 7.75 -8.98 10.48
N ALA A 53 8.52 -7.97 10.09
CA ALA A 53 8.05 -6.58 10.03
C ALA A 53 6.97 -6.36 8.97
N GLY A 54 7.10 -7.01 7.80
CA GLY A 54 6.09 -6.98 6.74
C GLY A 54 4.77 -7.58 7.21
N PHE A 55 4.83 -8.77 7.83
CA PHE A 55 3.65 -9.40 8.43
C PHE A 55 3.01 -8.51 9.51
N SER A 56 3.83 -7.98 10.42
CA SER A 56 3.37 -7.12 11.51
C SER A 56 2.71 -5.83 11.00
N THR A 57 3.18 -5.29 9.88
CA THR A 57 2.55 -4.12 9.23
C THR A 57 1.13 -4.44 8.78
N MET A 58 0.89 -5.60 8.18
CA MET A 58 -0.45 -6.02 7.77
C MET A 58 -1.38 -6.21 8.97
N VAL A 59 -0.88 -6.82 10.05
CA VAL A 59 -1.62 -6.99 11.31
C VAL A 59 -1.99 -5.62 11.89
N TRP A 60 -1.02 -4.71 11.98
CA TRP A 60 -1.23 -3.36 12.49
C TRP A 60 -2.30 -2.60 11.68
N LEU A 61 -2.29 -2.71 10.33
CA LEU A 61 -3.33 -2.12 9.48
C LEU A 61 -4.73 -2.70 9.78
N GLY A 62 -4.81 -3.97 10.14
CA GLY A 62 -6.04 -4.61 10.60
C GLY A 62 -6.51 -4.05 11.95
N GLU A 63 -5.60 -3.92 12.91
CA GLU A 63 -5.89 -3.35 14.24
C GLU A 63 -6.34 -1.88 14.16
N GLN A 64 -5.74 -1.10 13.26
CA GLN A 64 -6.17 0.28 12.99
C GLN A 64 -7.46 0.36 12.18
N GLY A 65 -8.03 -0.76 11.72
CA GLY A 65 -9.30 -0.83 11.03
C GLY A 65 -9.27 -0.40 9.56
N TYR A 66 -8.10 -0.45 8.90
CA TYR A 66 -7.99 -0.19 7.46
C TYR A 66 -8.32 -1.43 6.62
N LEU A 67 -8.07 -2.61 7.16
CA LEU A 67 -8.43 -3.90 6.57
C LEU A 67 -9.09 -4.78 7.63
N LYS A 68 -9.77 -5.84 7.19
CA LYS A 68 -10.24 -6.94 8.04
C LYS A 68 -9.74 -8.25 7.46
N TYR A 69 -9.43 -9.20 8.33
CA TYR A 69 -9.02 -10.55 7.99
C TYR A 69 -9.63 -11.52 9.00
N ASP A 70 -9.66 -12.81 8.69
CA ASP A 70 -10.25 -13.82 9.58
C ASP A 70 -9.23 -14.34 10.60
N ALA A 71 -8.10 -14.85 10.10
CA ALA A 71 -7.00 -15.34 10.93
C ALA A 71 -5.66 -15.21 10.20
N PRO A 72 -4.54 -15.17 10.93
CA PRO A 72 -3.21 -15.31 10.34
C PRO A 72 -2.94 -16.78 9.94
N ILE A 73 -2.31 -16.98 8.78
CA ILE A 73 -1.72 -18.25 8.37
C ILE A 73 -0.24 -18.20 8.80
N LYS A 74 0.01 -18.53 10.07
CA LYS A 74 1.31 -18.25 10.73
C LYS A 74 1.75 -16.79 10.50
N GLN A 75 3.03 -16.54 10.27
CA GLN A 75 3.57 -15.23 9.88
C GLN A 75 3.69 -15.09 8.34
N GLU A 76 3.15 -16.05 7.59
CA GLU A 76 3.28 -16.14 6.14
C GLU A 76 2.18 -15.37 5.40
N ALA A 77 0.98 -15.25 5.98
CA ALA A 77 -0.15 -14.54 5.35
C ALA A 77 -1.28 -14.17 6.32
N LEU A 78 -2.19 -13.32 5.86
CA LEU A 78 -3.52 -13.11 6.44
C LEU A 78 -4.60 -13.76 5.56
N ASP A 79 -5.44 -14.62 6.13
CA ASP A 79 -6.55 -15.23 5.40
C ASP A 79 -7.78 -14.31 5.34
N GLN A 80 -8.54 -14.42 4.25
CA GLN A 80 -9.79 -13.70 4.02
C GLN A 80 -9.68 -12.16 4.17
N ALA A 81 -8.50 -11.61 3.86
CA ALA A 81 -8.22 -10.19 3.94
C ALA A 81 -9.01 -9.38 2.90
N VAL A 82 -9.57 -8.24 3.34
CA VAL A 82 -10.30 -7.28 2.49
C VAL A 82 -10.29 -5.89 3.13
N LEU A 83 -10.39 -4.83 2.33
CA LEU A 83 -10.51 -3.46 2.86
C LEU A 83 -11.78 -3.30 3.71
N THR A 84 -11.68 -2.49 4.76
CA THR A 84 -12.84 -1.95 5.47
C THR A 84 -13.43 -0.76 4.70
N GLU A 85 -14.57 -0.25 5.16
CA GLU A 85 -15.12 1.01 4.66
C GLU A 85 -14.08 2.15 4.77
N ARG A 86 -13.42 2.28 5.94
CA ARG A 86 -12.38 3.29 6.17
C ARG A 86 -11.24 3.17 5.18
N GLY A 87 -10.68 1.97 5.00
CA GLY A 87 -9.60 1.74 4.03
C GLY A 87 -10.03 2.04 2.60
N PHE A 88 -11.23 1.63 2.21
CA PHE A 88 -11.75 1.89 0.87
C PHE A 88 -12.01 3.37 0.60
N LEU A 89 -12.68 4.09 1.52
CA LEU A 89 -12.96 5.52 1.37
C LEU A 89 -11.68 6.33 1.36
N LEU A 90 -10.71 6.00 2.23
CA LEU A 90 -9.40 6.64 2.24
C LEU A 90 -8.69 6.49 0.89
N LEU A 91 -8.66 5.28 0.31
CA LEU A 91 -7.95 5.05 -0.95
C LEU A 91 -8.68 5.63 -2.16
N SER A 92 -10.01 5.70 -2.13
CA SER A 92 -10.82 6.28 -3.20
C SER A 92 -11.02 7.79 -3.10
N SER A 93 -10.73 8.40 -1.95
CA SER A 93 -10.85 9.85 -1.78
C SER A 93 -9.84 10.62 -2.63
N ARG A 94 -10.18 11.87 -2.93
CA ARG A 94 -9.29 12.80 -3.62
C ARG A 94 -8.06 13.08 -2.74
N SER A 95 -6.88 12.98 -3.35
CA SER A 95 -5.61 13.34 -2.74
C SER A 95 -5.32 14.82 -2.93
N ALA A 96 -4.73 15.44 -1.90
CA ALA A 96 -4.08 16.74 -2.04
C ALA A 96 -2.69 16.62 -2.72
N LEU A 97 -2.13 15.41 -2.77
CA LEU A 97 -0.86 15.13 -3.44
C LEU A 97 -1.05 15.05 -4.95
N ASN A 98 -0.03 15.50 -5.69
CA ASN A 98 0.02 15.38 -7.13
C ASN A 98 1.45 15.07 -7.58
N PHE A 99 1.79 13.79 -7.68
CA PHE A 99 3.10 13.31 -8.14
C PHE A 99 3.27 13.41 -9.67
N GLY A 100 2.36 14.09 -10.37
CA GLY A 100 2.34 14.17 -11.82
C GLY A 100 1.91 12.87 -12.47
N ASP A 101 1.77 12.85 -13.79
CA ASP A 101 1.55 11.62 -14.56
C ASP A 101 2.79 11.40 -15.44
N PRO A 102 3.48 10.25 -15.32
CA PRO A 102 4.65 9.96 -16.16
C PRO A 102 4.30 9.85 -17.65
N VAL A 103 3.01 9.82 -18.00
CA VAL A 103 2.51 9.69 -19.38
C VAL A 103 2.27 11.06 -20.06
N ILE A 104 2.27 12.19 -19.32
CA ILE A 104 2.09 13.55 -19.89
C ILE A 104 3.41 14.08 -20.46
N GLY A 105 4.33 13.20 -20.86
CA GLY A 105 5.57 13.59 -21.55
C GLY A 105 5.32 14.14 -22.96
N GLU A 106 4.20 13.76 -23.60
CA GLU A 106 3.94 14.10 -25.01
C GLU A 106 2.48 14.46 -25.33
N THR A 107 1.51 14.06 -24.50
CA THR A 107 0.09 14.43 -24.69
C THR A 107 -0.21 15.73 -23.96
N LYS A 108 -0.71 16.75 -24.68
CA LYS A 108 -1.13 18.00 -24.03
C LYS A 108 -2.22 17.69 -23.01
N ALA A 109 -2.11 18.25 -21.80
CA ALA A 109 -3.13 18.12 -20.75
C ALA A 109 -4.55 18.53 -21.21
N SER A 110 -4.66 19.25 -22.34
CA SER A 110 -5.93 19.60 -23.00
C SER A 110 -6.71 18.42 -23.58
N ASP A 111 -6.05 17.28 -23.84
CA ASP A 111 -6.65 16.16 -24.57
C ASP A 111 -7.14 15.04 -23.64
N ILE A 112 -6.89 15.16 -22.33
CA ILE A 112 -7.33 14.18 -21.34
C ILE A 112 -8.75 14.56 -20.87
N PRO A 113 -9.74 13.65 -20.96
CA PRO A 113 -11.08 13.91 -20.43
C PRO A 113 -11.06 14.29 -18.95
N SER A 114 -11.95 15.22 -18.55
CA SER A 114 -12.05 15.71 -17.17
C SER A 114 -12.31 14.61 -16.14
N SER A 115 -13.05 13.56 -16.51
CA SER A 115 -13.29 12.38 -15.67
C SER A 115 -12.01 11.60 -15.36
N VAL A 116 -11.12 11.46 -16.34
CA VAL A 116 -9.83 10.77 -16.18
C VAL A 116 -8.88 11.59 -15.32
N MET A 117 -8.89 12.91 -15.48
CA MET A 117 -8.12 13.83 -14.63
C MET A 117 -8.59 13.82 -13.17
N GLU A 118 -9.89 13.69 -12.91
CA GLU A 118 -10.38 13.58 -11.52
C GLU A 118 -10.06 12.22 -10.91
N GLN A 119 -10.16 11.14 -11.68
CA GLN A 119 -9.75 9.81 -11.21
C GLN A 119 -8.26 9.77 -10.89
N SER A 120 -7.38 10.38 -11.70
CA SER A 120 -5.93 10.37 -11.44
C SER A 120 -5.53 11.08 -10.14
N LYS A 121 -6.42 11.90 -9.57
CA LYS A 121 -6.23 12.61 -8.29
C LYS A 121 -6.62 11.79 -7.06
N THR A 122 -7.12 10.55 -7.19
CA THR A 122 -7.42 9.73 -6.01
C THR A 122 -6.16 9.27 -5.29
N ASN A 123 -6.27 9.02 -3.99
CA ASN A 123 -5.18 8.53 -3.16
C ASN A 123 -4.54 7.26 -3.74
N ILE A 124 -5.36 6.28 -4.18
CA ILE A 124 -4.85 5.06 -4.80
C ILE A 124 -4.03 5.32 -6.07
N ASN A 125 -4.40 6.32 -6.87
CA ASN A 125 -3.67 6.62 -8.10
C ASN A 125 -2.36 7.38 -7.82
N GLN A 126 -2.34 8.25 -6.82
CA GLN A 126 -1.08 8.83 -6.32
C GLN A 126 -0.15 7.77 -5.73
N LEU A 127 -0.69 6.79 -5.00
CA LEU A 127 0.08 5.66 -4.47
C LEU A 127 0.67 4.79 -5.59
N ARG A 128 -0.11 4.49 -6.63
CA ARG A 128 0.38 3.75 -7.82
C ARG A 128 1.52 4.48 -8.51
N LYS A 129 1.44 5.80 -8.63
CA LYS A 129 2.51 6.64 -9.20
C LYS A 129 3.77 6.59 -8.33
N ALA A 130 3.62 6.72 -7.03
CA ALA A 130 4.71 6.63 -6.07
C ALA A 130 5.42 5.27 -6.15
N ILE A 131 4.67 4.15 -6.12
CA ILE A 131 5.22 2.79 -6.25
C ILE A 131 5.93 2.62 -7.60
N LYS A 132 5.31 3.05 -8.70
CA LYS A 132 5.91 2.94 -10.05
C LYS A 132 7.21 3.74 -10.18
N SER A 133 7.33 4.87 -9.48
CA SER A 133 8.54 5.69 -9.49
C SER A 133 9.70 5.08 -8.70
N GLN A 134 9.44 4.06 -7.88
CA GLN A 134 10.40 3.49 -6.91
C GLN A 134 11.03 4.53 -5.96
N SER A 135 10.41 5.71 -5.83
CA SER A 135 10.86 6.76 -4.92
C SER A 135 10.33 6.51 -3.53
N SER A 136 11.21 6.10 -2.61
CA SER A 136 10.87 5.96 -1.18
C SER A 136 10.28 7.26 -0.62
N ILE A 137 10.76 8.42 -1.07
CA ILE A 137 10.23 9.72 -0.64
C ILE A 137 8.76 9.89 -1.04
N MET A 138 8.41 9.56 -2.29
CA MET A 138 7.02 9.66 -2.76
C MET A 138 6.11 8.66 -2.05
N ILE A 139 6.61 7.45 -1.80
CA ILE A 139 5.86 6.41 -1.06
C ILE A 139 5.59 6.87 0.37
N SER A 140 6.61 7.32 1.09
CA SER A 140 6.49 7.81 2.46
C SER A 140 5.57 9.02 2.55
N GLN A 141 5.63 9.96 1.59
CA GLN A 141 4.70 11.10 1.52
C GLN A 141 3.25 10.65 1.27
N ALA A 142 3.04 9.73 0.33
CA ALA A 142 1.70 9.22 0.00
C ALA A 142 1.07 8.52 1.20
N VAL A 143 1.80 7.60 1.83
CA VAL A 143 1.29 6.84 2.96
C VAL A 143 1.10 7.73 4.19
N ARG A 144 2.05 8.61 4.50
CA ARG A 144 1.90 9.54 5.62
C ARG A 144 0.67 10.42 5.46
N TYR A 145 0.44 10.98 4.27
CA TYR A 145 -0.77 11.76 3.99
C TYR A 145 -2.05 10.96 4.24
N MET A 146 -2.07 9.68 3.84
CA MET A 146 -3.23 8.81 4.04
C MET A 146 -3.46 8.44 5.50
N LEU A 147 -2.40 8.18 6.26
CA LEU A 147 -2.51 7.81 7.68
C LEU A 147 -2.83 9.01 8.60
N ASP A 148 -2.43 10.22 8.20
CA ASP A 148 -2.72 11.46 8.91
C ASP A 148 -4.15 11.98 8.68
N ALA A 149 -4.79 11.59 7.58
CA ALA A 149 -6.14 12.03 7.20
C ALA A 149 -7.28 11.41 8.03
N ASN A 150 -7.04 11.05 9.30
CA ASN A 150 -8.04 10.50 10.22
C ASN A 150 -8.79 11.57 11.01
#